data_AF-A0A139HN59-F1
#
_entry.id   AF-A0A139HN59-F1
#
_cell.length_a   1.000
_cell.length_b   1.000
_cell.length_c   1.000
_cell.angle_alpha   90.00
_cell.angle_beta   90.00
_cell.angle_gamma   90.00
#
_symmetry.space_group_name_H-M   'P 1'
#
loop_
_entity.id
_entity.type
_entity.pdbx_description
1 polymer ?
#
loop_
_entity_poly.entity_id
_entity_poly.type
_entity_poly.pdbx_seq_one_letter_code
_entity_poly.pdbx_strand_id
1 'polypeptide(L)'
;MAPPRIAPLAQSESKARFFQRLNFSEDDAGHRDLYAAMKREAVEGRKRLIEQDASDSGSINETAMHSEILQIYQQASPNTKAVYDLGRDTDGPEEENWIVRWLLWHAFRYRDTRNNRNRRAPTGTVARGVPSGDDSATPTDSESSPREQSEARSERETSGGRYYDPVRSQWQNR
;
A
#
# COMPACT_ATOMS: atom_id res chain seq x y z
N MET A 1 24.82 -8.44 25.00
CA MET A 1 25.09 -7.12 24.41
C MET A 1 23.77 -6.65 23.82
N ALA A 2 23.17 -5.57 24.31
CA ALA A 2 21.89 -5.09 23.79
C ALA A 2 22.09 -4.53 22.36
N PRO A 3 21.14 -4.75 21.43
CA PRO A 3 21.25 -4.22 20.08
C PRO A 3 21.25 -2.68 20.09
N PRO A 4 21.91 -2.04 19.10
CA PRO A 4 21.90 -0.59 18.99
C PRO A 4 20.47 -0.08 18.79
N ARG A 5 20.02 0.81 19.67
CA ARG A 5 18.67 1.37 19.65
C ARG A 5 18.65 2.67 18.84
N ILE A 6 17.64 2.80 18.01
CA ILE A 6 17.44 3.97 17.16
C ILE A 6 16.28 4.79 17.73
N ALA A 7 16.47 6.12 17.84
CA ALA A 7 15.46 7.00 18.40
C ALA A 7 14.12 6.90 17.64
N PRO A 8 12.97 6.97 18.34
CA PRO A 8 11.65 6.88 17.72
C PRO A 8 11.46 7.89 16.59
N LEU A 9 10.75 7.45 15.55
CA LEU A 9 10.31 8.30 14.45
C LEU A 9 8.83 8.66 14.64
N ALA A 10 8.48 9.92 14.47
CA ALA A 10 7.07 10.33 14.53
C ALA A 10 6.25 9.63 13.42
N GLN A 11 5.02 9.24 13.75
CA GLN A 11 4.12 8.54 12.81
C GLN A 11 3.80 9.35 11.54
N SER A 12 3.87 10.68 11.61
CA SER A 12 3.63 11.57 10.47
C SER A 12 4.80 11.63 9.47
N GLU A 13 5.95 11.05 9.80
CA GLU A 13 7.14 11.10 8.95
C GLU A 13 6.99 10.24 7.69
N SER A 14 7.74 10.60 6.66
CA SER A 14 7.66 9.94 5.36
C SER A 14 8.37 8.58 5.34
N LYS A 15 8.01 7.73 4.37
CA LYS A 15 8.74 6.48 4.07
C LYS A 15 10.24 6.74 3.85
N ALA A 16 10.61 7.83 3.18
CA ALA A 16 12.01 8.17 2.94
C ALA A 16 12.76 8.40 4.25
N ARG A 17 12.15 9.09 5.22
CA ARG A 17 12.73 9.30 6.56
C ARG A 17 12.82 8.01 7.37
N PHE A 18 11.83 7.13 7.24
CA PHE A 18 11.87 5.79 7.81
C PHE A 18 13.03 4.96 7.24
N PHE A 19 13.22 4.96 5.91
CA PHE A 19 14.31 4.26 5.25
C PHE A 19 15.67 4.82 5.66
N GLN A 20 15.82 6.14 5.65
CA GLN A 20 17.04 6.80 6.12
C GLN A 20 17.38 6.40 7.56
N ARG A 21 16.37 6.32 8.44
CA ARG A 21 16.56 5.99 9.85
C ARG A 21 16.98 4.54 10.07
N LEU A 22 16.47 3.61 9.25
CA LEU A 22 16.85 2.20 9.28
C LEU A 22 18.09 1.88 8.42
N ASN A 23 18.68 2.91 7.80
CA ASN A 23 19.78 2.77 6.85
C ASN A 23 19.42 1.84 5.66
N PHE A 24 18.15 1.88 5.23
CA PHE A 24 17.65 1.15 4.07
C PHE A 24 17.79 1.99 2.81
N SER A 25 18.06 1.32 1.70
CA SER A 25 18.07 1.92 0.36
C SER A 25 16.84 1.47 -0.42
N GLU A 26 16.20 2.41 -1.12
CA GLU A 26 15.12 2.05 -2.06
C GLU A 26 15.64 1.35 -3.31
N ASP A 27 16.92 1.52 -3.65
CA ASP A 27 17.54 0.89 -4.82
C ASP A 27 17.99 -0.55 -4.55
N ASP A 28 18.05 -0.96 -3.29
CA ASP A 28 18.42 -2.31 -2.89
C ASP A 28 17.21 -3.25 -2.88
N ALA A 29 17.27 -4.34 -3.64
CA ALA A 29 16.19 -5.32 -3.72
C ALA A 29 15.93 -6.02 -2.38
N GLY A 30 16.98 -6.33 -1.61
CA GLY A 30 16.86 -6.96 -0.30
C GLY A 30 16.16 -6.05 0.71
N HIS A 31 16.49 -4.76 0.74
CA HIS A 31 15.77 -3.79 1.58
C HIS A 31 14.31 -3.62 1.17
N ARG A 32 14.00 -3.64 -0.13
CA ARG A 32 12.62 -3.60 -0.63
C ARG A 32 11.83 -4.83 -0.19
N ASP A 33 12.41 -6.02 -0.32
CA ASP A 33 11.77 -7.28 0.07
C ASP A 33 11.56 -7.35 1.58
N LEU A 34 12.55 -6.92 2.36
CA LEU A 34 12.46 -6.84 3.82
C LEU A 34 11.36 -5.87 4.25
N TYR A 35 11.32 -4.67 3.66
CA TYR A 35 10.24 -3.71 3.92
C TYR A 35 8.86 -4.24 3.47
N ALA A 36 8.80 -5.00 2.37
CA ALA A 36 7.57 -5.65 1.94
C ALA A 36 7.10 -6.72 2.93
N ALA A 37 8.02 -7.49 3.53
CA ALA A 37 7.72 -8.44 4.59
C ALA A 37 7.19 -7.73 5.85
N MET A 38 7.89 -6.68 6.31
CA MET A 38 7.46 -5.86 7.45
C MET A 38 6.05 -5.29 7.27
N LYS A 39 5.71 -4.84 6.05
CA LYS A 39 4.35 -4.39 5.72
C LYS A 39 3.33 -5.53 5.75
N ARG A 40 3.68 -6.72 5.29
CA ARG A 40 2.77 -7.89 5.32
C ARG A 40 2.39 -8.23 6.76
N GLU A 41 3.38 -8.30 7.64
CA GLU A 41 3.19 -8.57 9.07
C GLU A 41 2.29 -7.49 9.72
N ALA A 42 2.53 -6.21 9.43
CA ALA A 42 1.68 -5.12 9.93
C ALA A 42 0.24 -5.15 9.39
N VAL A 43 0.06 -5.55 8.13
CA VAL A 43 -1.28 -5.71 7.53
C VAL A 43 -2.02 -6.88 8.16
N GLU A 44 -1.34 -7.97 8.50
CA GLU A 44 -1.94 -9.09 9.22
C GLU A 44 -2.36 -8.68 10.64
N GLY A 45 -1.51 -7.95 11.38
CA GLY A 45 -1.90 -7.43 12.68
C GLY A 45 -3.09 -6.48 12.63
N ARG A 46 -3.13 -5.61 11.61
CA ARG A 46 -4.31 -4.77 11.34
C ARG A 46 -5.58 -5.60 11.13
N LYS A 47 -5.52 -6.73 10.41
CA LYS A 47 -6.69 -7.59 10.18
C LYS A 47 -7.21 -8.14 11.52
N ARG A 48 -6.32 -8.65 12.36
CA ARG A 48 -6.68 -9.13 13.71
C ARG A 48 -7.33 -8.05 14.56
N LEU A 49 -6.75 -6.85 14.58
CA LEU A 49 -7.35 -5.71 15.29
C LEU A 49 -8.76 -5.39 14.82
N ILE A 50 -9.03 -5.45 13.52
CA ILE A 50 -10.36 -5.19 12.97
C ILE A 50 -11.33 -6.32 13.26
N GLU A 51 -10.87 -7.57 13.23
CA GLU A 51 -11.70 -8.74 13.56
C GLU A 51 -12.06 -8.75 15.05
N GLN A 52 -11.12 -8.35 15.93
CA GLN A 52 -11.35 -8.17 17.36
C GLN A 52 -12.27 -6.97 17.63
N ASP A 53 -12.06 -5.82 16.99
CA ASP A 53 -12.89 -4.61 17.16
C ASP A 53 -14.30 -4.77 16.59
N ALA A 54 -14.47 -5.55 15.50
CA ALA A 54 -15.79 -5.93 15.01
C ALA A 54 -16.59 -6.76 16.03
N SER A 55 -15.89 -7.39 16.98
CA SER A 55 -16.49 -8.11 18.11
C SER A 55 -16.71 -7.20 19.32
N ASP A 56 -15.83 -6.21 19.55
CA ASP A 56 -15.83 -5.30 20.71
C ASP A 56 -16.09 -3.82 20.32
N SER A 57 -17.36 -3.45 20.22
CA SER A 57 -17.86 -2.05 20.35
C SER A 57 -17.27 -0.92 19.47
N GLY A 58 -16.54 -1.22 18.39
CA GLY A 58 -16.34 -0.30 17.26
C GLY A 58 -15.35 0.85 17.46
N SER A 59 -14.45 0.76 18.46
CA SER A 59 -13.32 1.67 18.58
C SER A 59 -12.05 0.93 19.00
N ILE A 60 -11.08 0.87 18.09
CA ILE A 60 -9.74 0.34 18.38
C ILE A 60 -9.12 1.21 19.47
N ASN A 61 -9.00 0.66 20.69
CA ASN A 61 -8.39 1.35 21.83
C ASN A 61 -6.86 1.25 21.79
N GLU A 62 -6.18 2.16 22.50
CA GLU A 62 -4.71 2.20 22.56
C GLU A 62 -4.13 0.89 23.13
N THR A 63 -4.83 0.27 24.08
CA THR A 63 -4.42 -1.00 24.69
C THR A 63 -4.40 -2.16 23.68
N ALA A 64 -5.41 -2.25 22.80
CA ALA A 64 -5.42 -3.24 21.72
C ALA A 64 -4.31 -2.95 20.71
N MET A 65 -4.10 -1.69 20.34
CA MET A 65 -2.97 -1.28 19.48
C MET A 65 -1.63 -1.69 20.07
N HIS A 66 -1.40 -1.43 21.36
CA HIS A 66 -0.18 -1.80 22.05
C HIS A 66 0.02 -3.31 22.11
N SER A 67 -1.04 -4.05 22.46
CA SER A 67 -1.01 -5.53 22.49
C SER A 67 -0.68 -6.11 21.12
N GLU A 68 -1.25 -5.54 20.05
CA GLU A 68 -0.97 -5.97 18.68
C GLU A 68 0.45 -5.62 18.23
N ILE A 69 1.01 -4.46 18.63
CA ILE A 69 2.41 -4.11 18.36
C ILE A 69 3.36 -5.20 18.91
N LEU A 70 3.12 -5.63 20.16
CA LEU A 70 3.90 -6.70 20.77
C LEU A 70 3.68 -8.04 20.06
N GLN A 71 2.44 -8.35 19.68
CA GLN A 71 2.09 -9.59 18.99
C GLN A 71 2.74 -9.68 17.59
N ILE A 72 2.76 -8.59 16.82
CA ILE A 72 3.49 -8.51 15.55
C ILE A 72 4.97 -8.80 15.78
N TYR A 73 5.59 -8.18 16.77
CA TYR A 73 7.00 -8.42 17.08
C TYR A 73 7.28 -9.87 17.50
N GLN A 74 6.38 -10.51 18.24
CA GLN A 74 6.52 -11.91 18.65
C GLN A 74 6.40 -12.87 17.47
N GLN A 75 5.50 -12.59 16.52
CA GLN A 75 5.26 -13.43 15.33
C GLN A 75 6.17 -13.10 14.14
N ALA A 76 6.95 -12.02 14.23
CA ALA A 76 7.82 -11.55 13.16
C ALA A 76 8.83 -12.62 12.71
N SER A 77 9.07 -12.66 11.39
CA SER A 77 10.13 -13.49 10.84
C SER A 77 11.51 -13.11 11.40
N PRO A 78 12.49 -14.02 11.47
CA PRO A 78 13.82 -13.71 11.99
C PRO A 78 14.48 -12.49 11.30
N ASN A 79 14.25 -12.33 10.00
CA ASN A 79 14.80 -11.22 9.22
C ASN A 79 14.16 -9.87 9.60
N THR A 80 12.84 -9.81 9.73
CA THR A 80 12.13 -8.57 10.12
C THR A 80 12.33 -8.26 11.60
N LYS A 81 12.43 -9.30 12.44
CA LYS A 81 12.70 -9.18 13.87
C LYS A 81 14.01 -8.46 14.16
N ALA A 82 15.08 -8.78 13.42
CA ALA A 82 16.36 -8.08 13.54
C ALA A 82 16.24 -6.56 13.31
N VAL A 83 15.31 -6.12 12.47
CA VAL A 83 15.01 -4.70 12.25
C VAL A 83 14.20 -4.14 13.40
N TYR A 84 13.18 -4.88 13.87
CA TYR A 84 12.34 -4.48 14.99
C TYR A 84 13.11 -4.34 16.29
N ASP A 85 14.15 -5.14 16.50
CA ASP A 85 15.04 -5.03 17.66
C ASP A 85 15.70 -3.65 17.77
N LEU A 86 15.95 -2.97 16.65
CA LEU A 86 16.53 -1.62 16.61
C LEU A 86 15.58 -0.55 17.17
N GLY A 87 14.27 -0.79 17.06
CA GLY A 87 13.23 0.14 17.50
C GLY A 87 12.54 -0.24 18.79
N ARG A 88 13.06 -1.27 19.48
CA ARG A 88 12.51 -1.80 20.72
C ARG A 88 12.97 -0.95 21.90
N ASP A 89 12.01 -0.38 22.60
CA ASP A 89 12.23 0.34 23.85
C ASP A 89 11.66 -0.49 25.01
N THR A 90 12.54 -0.91 25.91
CA THR A 90 12.20 -1.69 27.12
C THR A 90 12.52 -0.91 28.39
N ASP A 91 12.99 0.34 28.27
CA ASP A 91 13.42 1.14 29.42
C ASP A 91 12.26 1.97 29.97
N GLY A 92 11.18 2.12 29.19
CA GLY A 92 9.93 2.73 29.62
C GLY A 92 9.07 1.83 30.52
N PRO A 93 8.01 2.38 31.12
CA PRO A 93 7.05 1.61 31.92
C PRO A 93 6.27 0.57 31.10
N GLU A 94 6.20 0.75 29.78
CA GLU A 94 5.59 -0.18 28.82
C GLU A 94 6.61 -0.52 27.73
N GLU A 95 6.65 -1.78 27.30
CA GLU A 95 7.50 -2.21 26.19
C GLU A 95 6.95 -1.67 24.89
N GLU A 96 7.74 -0.87 24.17
CA GLU A 96 7.32 -0.29 22.90
C GLU A 96 8.16 -0.76 21.72
N ASN A 97 7.57 -0.74 20.54
CA ASN A 97 8.30 -0.88 19.29
C ASN A 97 7.84 0.18 18.28
N TRP A 98 8.62 1.26 18.16
CA TRP A 98 8.21 2.39 17.33
C TRP A 98 8.19 2.04 15.83
N ILE A 99 9.01 1.09 15.39
CA ILE A 99 9.07 0.64 14.00
C ILE A 99 7.76 -0.08 13.65
N VAL A 100 7.34 -1.03 14.50
CA VAL A 100 6.07 -1.74 14.33
C VAL A 100 4.89 -0.77 14.46
N ARG A 101 4.90 0.12 15.45
CA ARG A 101 3.87 1.16 15.63
C ARG A 101 3.74 2.04 14.38
N TRP A 102 4.85 2.47 13.79
CA TRP A 102 4.88 3.25 12.55
C TRP A 102 4.28 2.47 11.38
N LEU A 103 4.69 1.22 11.17
CA LEU A 103 4.16 0.37 10.10
C LEU A 103 2.65 0.10 10.25
N LEU A 104 2.22 -0.20 11.47
CA LEU A 104 0.82 -0.50 11.78
C LEU A 104 -0.06 0.73 11.54
N TRP A 105 0.36 1.91 12.00
CA TRP A 105 -0.31 3.17 11.71
C TRP A 105 -0.46 3.43 10.20
N HIS A 106 0.61 3.22 9.44
CA HIS A 106 0.56 3.35 7.99
C HIS A 106 -0.28 2.26 7.31
N ALA A 107 -0.36 1.05 7.86
CA ALA A 107 -1.27 0.02 7.38
C ALA A 107 -2.74 0.41 7.56
N PHE A 108 -3.08 1.17 8.60
CA PHE A 108 -4.43 1.74 8.78
C PHE A 108 -4.75 2.84 7.77
N ARG A 109 -3.80 3.73 7.49
CA ARG A 109 -4.02 4.87 6.57
C ARG A 109 -4.03 4.46 5.11
N TYR A 110 -3.18 3.54 4.72
CA TYR A 110 -3.14 3.02 3.35
C TYR A 110 -4.13 1.85 3.19
N ARG A 111 -5.40 2.11 3.50
CA ARG A 111 -6.51 1.26 3.04
C ARG A 111 -6.63 1.36 1.52
N ASP A 112 -6.66 0.18 0.89
CA ASP A 112 -7.59 -0.15 -0.20
C ASP A 112 -7.43 0.55 -1.58
N THR A 113 -6.27 0.39 -2.23
CA THR A 113 -6.21 0.51 -3.71
C THR A 113 -6.31 -0.83 -4.43
N ARG A 114 -6.15 -1.97 -3.72
CA ARG A 114 -6.17 -3.30 -4.33
C ARG A 114 -7.55 -3.98 -4.29
N ASN A 115 -8.43 -3.69 -3.33
CA ASN A 115 -9.74 -4.34 -3.24
C ASN A 115 -10.83 -3.58 -4.03
N ASN A 116 -10.64 -2.29 -4.34
CA ASN A 116 -11.55 -1.56 -5.25
C ASN A 116 -11.41 -1.88 -6.75
N ARG A 117 -10.28 -2.40 -7.24
CA ARG A 117 -10.13 -2.78 -8.66
C ARG A 117 -10.85 -4.08 -9.02
N ASN A 118 -10.95 -5.02 -8.07
CA ASN A 118 -11.62 -6.30 -8.31
C ASN A 118 -13.15 -6.22 -8.21
N ARG A 119 -13.70 -5.11 -7.69
CA ARG A 119 -15.16 -4.85 -7.62
C ARG A 119 -15.69 -3.95 -8.75
N ARG A 120 -14.79 -3.39 -9.57
CA ARG A 120 -15.12 -2.69 -10.82
C ARG A 120 -14.52 -3.42 -12.02
N ALA A 121 -14.77 -4.73 -12.12
CA ALA A 121 -14.75 -5.38 -13.42
C ALA A 121 -16.14 -5.11 -14.06
N PRO A 122 -16.24 -4.31 -15.13
CA PRO A 122 -17.48 -4.14 -15.84
C PRO A 122 -17.88 -5.48 -16.46
N THR A 123 -19.11 -5.91 -16.17
CA THR A 123 -19.83 -6.96 -16.90
C THR A 123 -19.94 -6.56 -18.37
N GLY A 124 -18.92 -6.89 -19.15
CA GLY A 124 -18.90 -6.75 -20.60
C GLY A 124 -18.77 -8.12 -21.25
N THR A 125 -19.89 -8.64 -21.74
CA THR A 125 -20.04 -9.57 -22.88
C THR A 125 -19.18 -10.85 -22.92
N VAL A 126 -19.81 -12.02 -22.81
CA VAL A 126 -19.91 -13.04 -23.90
C VAL A 126 -20.70 -14.29 -23.43
N ALA A 127 -21.84 -14.58 -24.07
CA ALA A 127 -22.45 -15.93 -24.06
C ALA A 127 -23.45 -16.13 -25.21
N ARG A 128 -22.95 -16.49 -26.39
CA ARG A 128 -23.60 -17.24 -27.50
C ARG A 128 -22.56 -17.26 -28.64
N GLY A 129 -21.93 -18.35 -29.06
CA GLY A 129 -22.31 -19.76 -29.09
C GLY A 129 -22.44 -20.18 -30.54
N VAL A 130 -21.33 -20.51 -31.23
CA VAL A 130 -21.27 -21.30 -32.49
C VAL A 130 -19.87 -21.93 -32.62
N PRO A 131 -19.73 -23.25 -32.85
CA PRO A 131 -18.48 -23.90 -33.24
C PRO A 131 -18.46 -24.26 -34.74
N SER A 132 -17.37 -23.93 -35.43
CA SER A 132 -16.98 -24.40 -36.77
C SER A 132 -15.60 -23.77 -37.02
N GLY A 133 -14.52 -24.40 -37.46
CA GLY A 133 -14.27 -25.68 -38.09
C GLY A 133 -13.04 -25.44 -38.96
N ASP A 134 -11.99 -26.24 -38.73
CA ASP A 134 -10.90 -26.61 -39.65
C ASP A 134 -9.89 -25.57 -40.22
N ASP A 135 -8.71 -26.14 -40.51
CA ASP A 135 -7.60 -25.69 -41.37
C ASP A 135 -6.42 -24.85 -40.85
N SER A 136 -5.31 -25.59 -40.65
CA SER A 136 -3.99 -25.48 -41.30
C SER A 136 -3.08 -24.22 -41.17
N ALA A 137 -1.81 -24.55 -40.88
CA ALA A 137 -0.51 -23.86 -41.03
C ALA A 137 -0.46 -22.58 -41.90
N THR A 138 0.35 -21.54 -41.65
CA THR A 138 1.82 -21.46 -41.40
C THR A 138 2.18 -19.97 -41.10
N PRO A 139 3.39 -19.63 -40.60
CA PRO A 139 3.82 -18.29 -40.20
C PRO A 139 4.65 -17.56 -41.29
N THR A 140 4.65 -16.21 -41.30
CA THR A 140 5.57 -15.26 -41.98
C THR A 140 4.92 -13.87 -41.99
N ASP A 141 5.56 -12.70 -42.03
CA ASP A 141 6.92 -12.19 -41.78
C ASP A 141 6.77 -10.64 -41.83
N SER A 142 7.54 -9.93 -41.00
CA SER A 142 8.14 -8.58 -41.15
C SER A 142 7.45 -7.34 -41.75
N GLU A 143 8.03 -6.20 -41.33
CA GLU A 143 8.04 -4.85 -41.95
C GLU A 143 6.82 -3.93 -41.69
N SER A 144 6.92 -2.62 -41.46
CA SER A 144 8.03 -1.65 -41.35
C SER A 144 7.46 -0.34 -40.77
N SER A 145 8.26 0.39 -39.98
CA SER A 145 8.09 1.84 -39.70
C SER A 145 8.33 2.64 -41.01
N PRO A 146 7.77 3.86 -41.23
CA PRO A 146 8.38 5.08 -40.67
C PRO A 146 7.51 6.35 -40.50
N ARG A 147 7.83 7.13 -39.44
CA ARG A 147 8.23 8.57 -39.41
C ARG A 147 7.32 9.69 -39.99
N GLU A 148 7.14 10.74 -39.18
CA GLU A 148 7.24 12.21 -39.45
C GLU A 148 6.22 13.01 -38.60
N GLN A 149 6.65 13.80 -37.62
CA GLN A 149 7.10 15.22 -37.66
C GLN A 149 5.99 16.26 -37.89
N SER A 150 5.70 17.08 -36.87
CA SER A 150 5.31 18.51 -36.92
C SER A 150 4.80 18.92 -35.53
N GLU A 151 5.56 19.64 -34.71
CA GLU A 151 5.64 21.11 -34.65
C GLU A 151 4.47 21.83 -33.94
N ALA A 152 4.86 22.63 -32.96
CA ALA A 152 4.33 23.95 -32.58
C ALA A 152 3.00 24.10 -31.80
N ARG A 153 3.19 24.61 -30.57
CA ARG A 153 2.57 25.81 -29.96
C ARG A 153 1.11 25.76 -29.49
N SER A 154 0.94 26.30 -28.26
CA SER A 154 -0.18 27.09 -27.70
C SER A 154 -1.58 26.71 -28.14
N GLU A 155 -2.51 26.39 -27.23
CA GLU A 155 -3.22 27.43 -26.49
C GLU A 155 -3.81 26.92 -25.16
N ARG A 156 -3.77 27.79 -24.15
CA ARG A 156 -4.54 27.65 -22.91
C ARG A 156 -6.02 27.81 -23.25
N GLU A 157 -6.75 26.70 -23.39
CA GLU A 157 -8.20 26.73 -23.32
C GLU A 157 -8.65 26.38 -21.90
N THR A 158 -9.26 27.39 -21.26
CA THR A 158 -9.96 27.29 -19.99
C THR A 158 -11.11 26.28 -20.13
N SER A 159 -10.85 25.02 -19.81
CA SER A 159 -11.89 24.02 -19.59
C SER A 159 -12.81 24.55 -18.49
N GLY A 160 -14.04 24.89 -18.88
CA GLY A 160 -15.14 25.23 -18.00
C GLY A 160 -15.40 24.08 -17.04
N GLY A 161 -14.71 24.12 -15.90
CA GLY A 161 -14.76 23.07 -14.89
C GLY A 161 -16.16 22.98 -14.33
N ARG A 162 -16.81 21.83 -14.56
CA ARG A 162 -18.05 21.51 -13.87
C ARG A 162 -17.76 21.37 -12.39
N TYR A 163 -18.48 22.09 -11.55
CA TYR A 163 -18.40 21.94 -10.09
C TYR A 163 -19.63 21.18 -9.59
N TYR A 164 -19.42 20.31 -8.60
CA TYR A 164 -20.47 19.52 -7.99
C TYR A 164 -21.15 20.29 -6.86
N ASP A 165 -22.44 20.56 -6.99
CA ASP A 165 -23.25 21.23 -5.97
C ASP A 165 -23.96 20.19 -5.07
N PRO A 166 -23.55 20.03 -3.80
CA PRO A 166 -24.11 19.02 -2.91
C PRO A 166 -25.54 19.35 -2.43
N VAL A 167 -25.97 20.61 -2.49
CA VAL A 167 -27.34 21.00 -2.12
C VAL A 167 -28.32 20.54 -3.19
N ARG A 168 -27.90 20.60 -4.46
CA ARG A 168 -28.73 20.24 -5.61
C ARG A 168 -28.47 18.82 -6.13
N SER A 169 -27.46 18.13 -5.58
CA SER A 169 -27.04 16.78 -6.00
C SER A 169 -26.82 16.65 -7.52
N GLN A 170 -26.27 17.70 -8.15
CA GLN A 170 -26.00 17.70 -9.59
C GLN A 170 -24.77 18.54 -9.96
N TRP A 171 -24.20 18.22 -11.11
CA TRP A 171 -23.06 18.93 -11.68
C TRP A 171 -23.53 20.19 -12.40
N GLN A 172 -22.93 21.33 -12.07
CA GLN A 172 -23.17 22.60 -12.76
C GLN A 172 -21.95 22.99 -13.57
N ASN A 173 -22.19 23.50 -14.78
CA ASN A 173 -21.15 24.18 -15.54
C ASN A 173 -20.96 25.58 -14.96
N ARG A 174 -19.72 26.06 -14.97
CA ARG A 174 -19.40 27.43 -14.56
C ARG A 174 -19.99 28.45 -15.52
#